data_AF-A0A8T6WQL6-F1
#
_entry.id   AF-A0A8T6WQL6-F1
#
_cell.length_a   1.000
_cell.length_b   1.000
_cell.length_c   1.000
_cell.angle_alpha   90.00
_cell.angle_beta   90.00
_cell.angle_gamma   90.00
#
_symmetry.space_group_name_H-M   'P 1'
#
loop_
_entity.id
_entity.type
_entity.pdbx_description
1 polymer ?
#
loop_
_entity_poly.entity_id
_entity_poly.type
_entity_poly.pdbx_seq_one_letter_code
_entity_poly.pdbx_strand_id
1 'polypeptide(L)'
;MTHFKPSEIGTSVEELRELGYKEDEEGKPLENREQLVELKPQDIIISETGLEYLSNVAVFVDELLTKLYGLDPYYDISEPSDLLGELIIGMAPHTSSGIIGRLIGTTKVQGIYAHPYWHAAKRRNCFHPDTKIWIKEESGDWSYVKIKEFVEGKLDPETAKKDDFGTLFQKVEEDVYVPSINKQGEQVSRKVEVISKHRSTAHMLKITTRNGRIIKVTPDHSMVKWDQGGIEKLEARDLSLGDKIPVPKKRGFDRKWKSNRISKGLEDKEIQGQIMLADGGNTWLDEIKHVEFIKSNVKYTYSLTVEETHTLVANDLYTGQCDGDEDAVILLLDGLINFSEKFLPDSRGGKMDAPLVIRTILKPEVVDAEVFNMELMRTLPLEFYRLSQEDLGLEKAASLIERIEHRLGTKNQYCNFPYNLSLRNINKGPKLSAYKRLGNMEEKADKQLETMSRILVVDTEEVASQIISDHLLPDVIGNLRAFGRQKFRCVDCNRKFSTWPLTGNCPYCEGSVILTVPRGGITKYLSLIDKIIAEYGATDYVKSRYKVLKETDLNSLKKVNRLGDAIKKAKKEGKESREGRIRRTIKKEKEIKIEDYL
;
A
#
# COMPACT_ATOMS: atom_id res chain seq x y z
N MET A 1 -15.72 -14.70 0.60
CA MET A 1 -16.33 -16.04 0.45
C MET A 1 -17.75 -15.98 1.00
N THR A 2 -18.73 -16.61 0.35
CA THR A 2 -20.14 -16.60 0.83
C THR A 2 -20.62 -17.99 1.25
N HIS A 3 -19.94 -19.06 0.83
CA HIS A 3 -20.33 -20.44 1.09
C HIS A 3 -19.09 -21.27 1.42
N PHE A 4 -19.26 -22.31 2.24
CA PHE A 4 -18.19 -23.23 2.65
C PHE A 4 -18.75 -24.62 2.96
N LYS A 5 -17.90 -25.64 2.94
CA LYS A 5 -18.23 -26.97 3.49
C LYS A 5 -17.59 -27.17 4.86
N PRO A 6 -18.27 -27.83 5.82
CA PRO A 6 -17.66 -28.18 7.09
C PRO A 6 -16.33 -28.95 6.95
N SER A 7 -16.23 -29.84 5.96
CA SER A 7 -14.99 -30.60 5.69
C SER A 7 -13.82 -29.74 5.22
N GLU A 8 -14.08 -28.55 4.67
CA GLU A 8 -13.07 -27.62 4.21
C GLU A 8 -12.46 -26.79 5.34
N ILE A 9 -13.24 -26.53 6.40
CA ILE A 9 -12.87 -25.61 7.47
C ILE A 9 -12.43 -26.32 8.75
N GLY A 10 -12.44 -27.66 8.75
CA GLY A 10 -12.01 -28.48 9.88
C GLY A 10 -13.06 -28.68 10.97
N THR A 11 -14.15 -27.91 10.96
CA THR A 11 -15.20 -27.93 12.00
C THR A 11 -16.18 -29.10 11.80
N SER A 12 -16.68 -29.66 12.91
CA SER A 12 -17.72 -30.69 12.90
C SER A 12 -19.11 -30.12 12.57
N VAL A 13 -20.06 -30.99 12.20
CA VAL A 13 -21.44 -30.56 11.93
C VAL A 13 -22.12 -30.14 13.23
N GLU A 14 -21.82 -30.83 14.32
CA GLU A 14 -22.32 -30.59 15.67
C GLU A 14 -21.93 -29.20 16.16
N GLU A 15 -20.64 -28.85 16.12
CA GLU A 15 -20.14 -27.50 16.49
C GLU A 15 -20.77 -26.41 15.62
N LEU A 16 -20.91 -26.64 14.30
CA LEU A 16 -21.56 -25.66 13.43
C LEU A 16 -23.04 -25.46 13.77
N ARG A 17 -23.75 -26.52 14.17
CA ARG A 17 -25.13 -26.43 14.65
C ARG A 17 -25.22 -25.60 15.94
N GLU A 18 -24.28 -25.78 16.87
CA GLU A 18 -24.15 -24.97 18.08
C GLU A 18 -23.88 -23.49 17.76
N LEU A 19 -23.05 -23.22 16.75
CA LEU A 19 -22.77 -21.88 16.24
C LEU A 19 -23.96 -21.26 15.46
N GLY A 20 -25.03 -22.01 15.25
CA GLY A 20 -26.29 -21.55 14.66
C GLY A 20 -26.44 -21.81 13.16
N TYR A 21 -25.66 -22.75 12.60
CA TYR A 21 -25.83 -23.28 11.24
C TYR A 21 -26.70 -24.53 11.25
N LYS A 22 -28.00 -24.36 10.96
CA LYS A 22 -28.99 -25.44 11.05
C LYS A 22 -29.26 -26.12 9.71
N GLU A 23 -29.14 -25.37 8.64
CA GLU A 23 -29.52 -25.76 7.28
C GLU A 23 -28.37 -25.48 6.32
N ASP A 24 -28.35 -26.23 5.21
CA ASP A 24 -27.47 -25.99 4.07
C ASP A 24 -28.05 -24.91 3.13
N GLU A 25 -27.34 -24.60 2.03
CA GLU A 25 -27.77 -23.59 1.05
C GLU A 25 -29.10 -23.91 0.33
N GLU A 26 -29.55 -25.17 0.37
CA GLU A 26 -30.81 -25.62 -0.24
C GLU A 26 -31.96 -25.65 0.78
N GLY A 27 -31.70 -25.25 2.03
CA GLY A 27 -32.67 -25.30 3.13
C GLY A 27 -32.87 -26.69 3.72
N LYS A 28 -31.98 -27.65 3.44
CA LYS A 28 -32.03 -28.99 4.05
C LYS A 28 -31.29 -28.97 5.38
N PRO A 29 -31.70 -29.76 6.38
CA PRO A 29 -30.95 -29.88 7.62
C PRO A 29 -29.47 -30.21 7.39
N LEU A 30 -28.58 -29.50 8.10
CA LEU A 30 -27.14 -29.72 8.01
C LEU A 30 -26.77 -31.00 8.76
N GLU A 31 -26.54 -32.10 8.06
CA GLU A 31 -26.26 -33.44 8.62
C GLU A 31 -24.91 -34.01 8.18
N ASN A 32 -24.33 -33.49 7.09
CA ASN A 32 -23.13 -34.03 6.46
C ASN A 32 -22.07 -32.93 6.27
N ARG A 33 -20.80 -33.29 6.48
CA ARG A 33 -19.63 -32.43 6.29
C ARG A 33 -19.38 -31.97 4.85
N GLU A 34 -20.01 -32.60 3.86
CA GLU A 34 -19.92 -32.23 2.44
C GLU A 34 -21.05 -31.32 1.96
N GLN A 35 -22.06 -31.05 2.81
CA GLN A 35 -23.09 -30.06 2.49
C GLN A 35 -22.47 -28.66 2.43
N LEU A 36 -22.94 -27.87 1.48
CA LEU A 36 -22.49 -26.49 1.35
C LEU A 36 -23.39 -25.57 2.17
N VAL A 37 -22.77 -24.77 3.02
CA VAL A 37 -23.43 -23.92 3.99
C VAL A 37 -23.14 -22.46 3.65
N GLU A 38 -24.17 -21.61 3.74
CA GLU A 38 -24.03 -20.17 3.54
C GLU A 38 -23.34 -19.53 4.77
N LEU A 39 -22.21 -18.85 4.54
CA LEU A 39 -21.41 -18.17 5.57
C LEU A 39 -22.15 -16.96 6.12
N LYS A 40 -22.28 -16.89 7.46
CA LYS A 40 -22.87 -15.71 8.10
C LYS A 40 -21.95 -14.49 7.96
N PRO A 41 -22.49 -13.25 7.85
CA PRO A 41 -21.72 -12.05 7.51
C PRO A 41 -20.52 -11.69 8.39
N GLN A 42 -20.50 -12.10 9.66
CA GLN A 42 -19.41 -11.80 10.61
C GLN A 42 -18.65 -13.06 11.06
N ASP A 43 -18.91 -14.21 10.43
CA ASP A 43 -18.18 -15.44 10.73
C ASP A 43 -16.93 -15.54 9.84
N ILE A 44 -15.83 -15.96 10.45
CA ILE A 44 -14.48 -15.86 9.90
C ILE A 44 -13.80 -17.22 9.96
N ILE A 45 -13.08 -17.55 8.89
CA ILE A 45 -12.22 -18.74 8.78
C ILE A 45 -10.79 -18.25 8.62
N ILE A 46 -9.94 -18.59 9.58
CA ILE A 46 -8.55 -18.11 9.66
C ILE A 46 -7.57 -19.20 9.23
N SER A 47 -6.34 -18.85 8.86
CA SER A 47 -5.31 -19.85 8.59
C SER A 47 -4.99 -20.68 9.84
N GLU A 48 -4.62 -21.95 9.66
CA GLU A 48 -4.14 -22.83 10.75
C GLU A 48 -3.02 -22.15 11.57
N THR A 49 -2.09 -21.49 10.88
CA THR A 49 -1.00 -20.70 11.49
C THR A 49 -1.48 -19.49 12.27
N GLY A 50 -2.57 -18.87 11.84
CA GLY A 50 -3.18 -17.72 12.53
C GLY A 50 -3.88 -18.17 13.81
N LEU A 51 -4.61 -19.29 13.77
CA LEU A 51 -5.25 -19.86 14.94
C LEU A 51 -4.22 -20.31 16.00
N GLU A 52 -3.12 -20.92 15.58
CA GLU A 52 -2.01 -21.31 16.47
C GLU A 52 -1.36 -20.08 17.14
N TYR A 53 -1.27 -18.95 16.45
CA TYR A 53 -0.82 -17.72 17.09
C TYR A 53 -1.83 -17.20 18.11
N LEU A 54 -3.13 -17.19 17.76
CA LEU A 54 -4.19 -16.75 18.67
C LEU A 54 -4.32 -17.63 19.91
N SER A 55 -4.05 -18.94 19.83
CA SER A 55 -4.05 -19.81 21.01
C SER A 55 -2.97 -19.41 22.01
N ASN A 56 -1.78 -19.01 21.55
CA ASN A 56 -0.76 -18.47 22.43
C ASN A 56 -1.20 -17.14 23.08
N VAL A 57 -1.94 -16.29 22.35
CA VAL A 57 -2.52 -15.05 22.90
C VAL A 57 -3.58 -15.36 23.96
N ALA A 58 -4.43 -16.36 23.73
CA ALA A 58 -5.45 -16.79 24.69
C ALA A 58 -4.82 -17.26 26.01
N VAL A 59 -3.79 -18.12 25.94
CA VAL A 59 -3.02 -18.55 27.12
C VAL A 59 -2.40 -17.34 27.83
N PHE A 60 -1.84 -16.38 27.09
CA PHE A 60 -1.31 -15.15 27.66
C PHE A 60 -2.39 -14.33 28.40
N VAL A 61 -3.59 -14.20 27.81
CA VAL A 61 -4.72 -13.49 28.43
C VAL A 61 -5.17 -14.18 29.71
N ASP A 62 -5.28 -15.50 29.72
CA ASP A 62 -5.66 -16.26 30.92
C ASP A 62 -4.62 -16.18 32.03
N GLU A 63 -3.33 -16.24 31.69
CA GLU A 63 -2.26 -16.00 32.66
C GLU A 63 -2.30 -14.57 33.22
N LEU A 64 -2.61 -13.59 32.36
CA LEU A 64 -2.76 -12.19 32.78
C LEU A 64 -3.95 -12.02 33.74
N LEU A 65 -5.10 -12.62 33.42
CA LEU A 65 -6.29 -12.63 34.29
C LEU A 65 -5.98 -13.27 35.65
N THR A 66 -5.36 -14.45 35.65
CA THR A 66 -5.09 -15.20 36.88
C THR A 66 -4.00 -14.56 37.73
N LYS A 67 -2.83 -14.26 37.12
CA LYS A 67 -1.63 -13.85 37.86
C LYS A 67 -1.61 -12.36 38.19
N LEU A 68 -2.14 -11.51 37.32
CA LEU A 68 -2.13 -10.06 37.53
C LEU A 68 -3.46 -9.55 38.12
N TYR A 69 -4.59 -10.00 37.58
CA TYR A 69 -5.91 -9.50 37.98
C TYR A 69 -6.60 -10.33 39.07
N GLY A 70 -6.13 -11.55 39.35
CA GLY A 70 -6.74 -12.45 40.33
C GLY A 70 -8.14 -12.92 39.94
N LEU A 71 -8.42 -13.01 38.64
CA LEU A 71 -9.67 -13.48 38.06
C LEU A 71 -9.51 -14.91 37.52
N ASP A 72 -10.62 -15.60 37.34
CA ASP A 72 -10.65 -16.91 36.68
C ASP A 72 -10.20 -16.78 35.20
N PRO A 73 -9.57 -17.82 34.62
CA PRO A 73 -9.26 -17.85 33.19
C PRO A 73 -10.54 -17.74 32.36
N TYR A 74 -10.46 -17.07 31.21
CA TYR A 74 -11.60 -16.85 30.33
C TYR A 74 -11.64 -17.87 29.19
N TYR A 75 -10.51 -18.10 28.52
CA TYR A 75 -10.45 -18.97 27.34
C TYR A 75 -10.30 -20.45 27.73
N ASP A 76 -9.47 -20.76 28.74
CA ASP A 76 -9.22 -22.10 29.30
C ASP A 76 -9.01 -23.19 28.22
N ILE A 77 -8.19 -22.86 27.22
CA ILE A 77 -8.01 -23.72 26.04
C ILE A 77 -7.00 -24.84 26.28
N SER A 78 -7.29 -26.02 25.74
CA SER A 78 -6.38 -27.18 25.69
C SER A 78 -5.75 -27.35 24.31
N GLU A 79 -6.49 -27.00 23.26
CA GLU A 79 -6.04 -27.05 21.86
C GLU A 79 -6.52 -25.82 21.07
N PRO A 80 -5.88 -25.47 19.93
CA PRO A 80 -6.27 -24.28 19.17
C PRO A 80 -7.73 -24.28 18.70
N SER A 81 -8.33 -25.45 18.46
CA SER A 81 -9.74 -25.61 18.08
C SER A 81 -10.73 -25.10 19.14
N ASP A 82 -10.33 -25.02 20.41
CA ASP A 82 -11.18 -24.52 21.48
C ASP A 82 -11.52 -23.03 21.32
N LEU A 83 -10.78 -22.30 20.47
CA LEU A 83 -11.07 -20.92 20.10
C LEU A 83 -12.21 -20.78 19.07
N LEU A 84 -12.76 -21.88 18.55
CA LEU A 84 -13.92 -21.80 17.66
C LEU A 84 -15.15 -21.31 18.45
N GLY A 85 -15.82 -20.29 17.91
CA GLY A 85 -16.90 -19.57 18.57
C GLY A 85 -16.46 -18.27 19.25
N GLU A 86 -15.15 -18.10 19.50
CA GLU A 86 -14.63 -16.89 20.13
C GLU A 86 -14.66 -15.68 19.20
N LEU A 87 -14.76 -14.50 19.82
CA LEU A 87 -14.84 -13.22 19.12
C LEU A 87 -13.46 -12.62 18.89
N ILE A 88 -13.30 -12.07 17.70
CA ILE A 88 -12.10 -11.35 17.26
C ILE A 88 -12.45 -9.94 16.80
N ILE A 89 -11.49 -9.04 16.89
CA ILE A 89 -11.50 -7.75 16.23
C ILE A 89 -10.69 -7.89 14.94
N GLY A 90 -11.37 -7.76 13.79
CA GLY A 90 -10.71 -7.55 12.52
C GLY A 90 -10.50 -6.07 12.27
N MET A 91 -9.33 -5.68 11.82
CA MET A 91 -9.02 -4.30 11.48
C MET A 91 -8.15 -4.27 10.24
N ALA A 92 -8.54 -3.49 9.24
CA ALA A 92 -7.66 -3.25 8.11
C ALA A 92 -6.46 -2.42 8.60
N PRO A 93 -5.25 -2.63 8.06
CA PRO A 93 -4.19 -1.66 8.13
C PRO A 93 -4.79 -0.29 7.86
N HIS A 94 -4.21 0.68 8.55
CA HIS A 94 -4.53 2.06 8.33
C HIS A 94 -5.89 2.57 8.81
N THR A 95 -6.81 1.71 9.26
CA THR A 95 -8.08 2.17 9.86
C THR A 95 -8.08 2.06 11.37
N SER A 96 -8.84 2.95 12.02
CA SER A 96 -8.99 2.98 13.49
C SER A 96 -10.33 2.39 13.96
N SER A 97 -11.06 1.73 13.06
CA SER A 97 -12.36 1.12 13.34
C SER A 97 -12.27 -0.39 13.11
N GLY A 98 -12.19 -1.14 14.20
CA GLY A 98 -12.29 -2.60 14.16
C GLY A 98 -13.72 -3.09 13.95
N ILE A 99 -13.86 -4.32 13.48
CA ILE A 99 -15.14 -5.01 13.30
C ILE A 99 -15.08 -6.36 13.99
N ILE A 100 -16.10 -6.66 14.79
CA ILE A 100 -16.21 -7.95 15.44
C ILE A 100 -16.43 -9.02 14.38
N GLY A 101 -15.62 -10.06 14.45
CA GLY A 101 -15.84 -11.33 13.77
C GLY A 101 -15.92 -12.46 14.79
N ARG A 102 -16.45 -13.60 14.39
CA ARG A 102 -16.47 -14.83 15.17
C ARG A 102 -15.71 -15.92 14.43
N LEU A 103 -14.80 -16.62 15.11
CA LEU A 103 -14.06 -17.72 14.52
C LEU A 103 -14.97 -18.94 14.36
N ILE A 104 -15.02 -19.54 13.17
CA ILE A 104 -15.86 -20.73 12.93
C ILE A 104 -15.10 -21.91 12.33
N GLY A 105 -13.85 -21.71 11.91
CA GLY A 105 -13.02 -22.79 11.38
C GLY A 105 -11.65 -22.31 10.92
N THR A 106 -10.87 -23.25 10.37
CA THR A 106 -9.51 -23.02 9.88
C THR A 106 -9.34 -23.35 8.41
N THR A 107 -8.36 -22.74 7.76
CA THR A 107 -7.96 -23.08 6.39
C THR A 107 -6.46 -23.34 6.30
N LYS A 108 -6.08 -24.19 5.35
CA LYS A 108 -4.69 -24.46 4.98
C LYS A 108 -4.08 -23.34 4.14
N VAL A 109 -4.92 -22.41 3.65
CA VAL A 109 -4.49 -21.23 2.90
C VAL A 109 -3.89 -20.22 3.88
N GLN A 110 -2.81 -19.55 3.48
CA GLN A 110 -2.19 -18.48 4.27
C GLN A 110 -2.94 -17.17 4.05
N GLY A 111 -4.15 -17.08 4.60
CA GLY A 111 -5.04 -15.93 4.50
C GLY A 111 -6.28 -16.09 5.37
N ILE A 112 -7.16 -15.09 5.32
CA ILE A 112 -8.43 -15.07 6.04
C ILE A 112 -9.55 -15.17 5.02
N TYR A 113 -10.48 -16.09 5.21
CA TYR A 113 -11.75 -16.10 4.50
C TYR A 113 -12.83 -15.50 5.39
N ALA A 114 -13.45 -14.43 4.90
CA ALA A 114 -14.63 -13.86 5.51
C ALA A 114 -15.70 -13.56 4.46
N HIS A 115 -16.89 -13.22 4.94
CA HIS A 115 -17.91 -12.64 4.09
C HIS A 115 -17.41 -11.32 3.47
N PRO A 116 -17.68 -11.04 2.17
CA PRO A 116 -17.22 -9.81 1.50
C PRO A 116 -17.58 -8.53 2.26
N TYR A 117 -18.77 -8.48 2.86
CA TYR A 117 -19.16 -7.38 3.74
C TYR A 117 -18.15 -7.13 4.86
N TRP A 118 -17.64 -8.16 5.51
CA TRP A 118 -16.71 -8.02 6.63
C TRP A 118 -15.35 -7.46 6.19
N HIS A 119 -14.89 -7.80 4.99
CA HIS A 119 -13.71 -7.14 4.40
C HIS A 119 -14.00 -5.66 4.06
N ALA A 120 -15.10 -5.40 3.37
CA ALA A 120 -15.46 -4.05 2.92
C ALA A 120 -15.79 -3.07 4.06
N ALA A 121 -16.35 -3.56 5.16
CA ALA A 121 -16.75 -2.71 6.27
C ALA A 121 -15.55 -2.08 7.01
N LYS A 122 -14.34 -2.64 6.87
CA LYS A 122 -13.12 -2.19 7.53
C LYS A 122 -12.39 -1.06 6.78
N ARG A 123 -12.93 -0.55 5.67
CA ARG A 123 -12.29 0.44 4.78
C ARG A 123 -13.04 1.79 4.85
N ARG A 124 -12.43 2.89 5.33
CA ARG A 124 -13.03 4.25 5.24
C ARG A 124 -11.99 5.38 5.21
N ASN A 125 -11.91 6.11 4.09
CA ASN A 125 -11.03 7.28 3.90
C ASN A 125 -11.82 8.56 3.62
N CYS A 126 -11.43 9.70 4.21
CA CYS A 126 -12.18 10.96 4.06
C CYS A 126 -11.33 12.24 3.89
N PHE A 127 -11.89 13.21 3.18
CA PHE A 127 -11.40 14.58 3.04
C PHE A 127 -11.94 15.54 4.12
N HIS A 128 -11.19 16.60 4.38
CA HIS A 128 -11.66 17.74 5.17
C HIS A 128 -12.81 18.51 4.47
N PRO A 129 -13.76 19.13 5.20
CA PRO A 129 -14.90 19.86 4.62
C PRO A 129 -14.56 20.97 3.62
N ASP A 130 -13.46 21.68 3.86
CA ASP A 130 -13.00 22.78 3.00
C ASP A 130 -12.23 22.31 1.75
N THR A 131 -12.01 21.01 1.59
CA THR A 131 -11.38 20.46 0.39
C THR A 131 -12.24 20.81 -0.82
N LYS A 132 -11.62 21.39 -1.85
CA LYS A 132 -12.28 21.77 -3.08
C LYS A 132 -12.09 20.71 -4.13
N ILE A 133 -13.16 20.40 -4.83
CA ILE A 133 -13.21 19.40 -5.90
C ILE A 133 -13.70 20.08 -7.17
N TRP A 134 -13.25 19.56 -8.30
CA TRP A 134 -13.77 19.94 -9.60
C TRP A 134 -14.91 19.00 -9.96
N ILE A 135 -16.06 19.55 -10.33
CA ILE A 135 -17.21 18.78 -10.79
C ILE A 135 -17.64 19.30 -12.16
N LYS A 136 -18.12 18.40 -13.00
CA LYS A 136 -18.75 18.70 -14.27
C LYS A 136 -20.19 18.20 -14.21
N GLU A 137 -21.12 19.12 -14.32
CA GLU A 137 -22.56 18.84 -14.34
C GLU A 137 -23.04 18.56 -15.78
N GLU A 138 -24.29 18.13 -15.94
CA GLU A 138 -24.91 17.82 -17.24
C GLU A 138 -24.87 19.00 -18.23
N SER A 139 -24.84 20.24 -17.73
CA SER A 139 -24.67 21.46 -18.52
C SER A 139 -23.35 21.51 -19.30
N GLY A 140 -22.39 20.66 -18.93
CA GLY A 140 -21.07 20.55 -19.55
C GLY A 140 -20.02 21.50 -18.97
N ASP A 141 -20.43 22.42 -18.09
CA ASP A 141 -19.56 23.40 -17.44
C ASP A 141 -18.85 22.80 -16.22
N TRP A 142 -17.59 23.19 -16.00
CA TRP A 142 -16.83 22.80 -14.81
C TRP A 142 -17.01 23.82 -13.70
N SER A 143 -17.33 23.35 -12.50
CA SER A 143 -17.35 24.16 -11.29
C SER A 143 -16.32 23.64 -10.27
N TYR A 144 -15.84 24.56 -9.43
CA TYR A 144 -14.87 24.26 -8.38
C TYR A 144 -15.49 24.60 -7.02
N VAL A 145 -15.96 23.56 -6.35
CA VAL A 145 -16.83 23.67 -5.17
C VAL A 145 -16.18 23.02 -3.97
N LYS A 146 -16.59 23.41 -2.76
CA LYS A 146 -16.17 22.67 -1.57
C LYS A 146 -16.88 21.32 -1.52
N ILE A 147 -16.17 20.27 -1.15
CA ILE A 147 -16.73 18.92 -1.02
C ILE A 147 -17.89 18.90 -0.02
N LYS A 148 -17.83 19.69 1.07
CA LYS A 148 -18.93 19.83 2.00
C LYS A 148 -20.19 20.38 1.32
N GLU A 149 -20.05 21.44 0.54
CA GLU A 149 -21.20 22.09 -0.13
C GLU A 149 -21.80 21.15 -1.16
N PHE A 150 -20.95 20.44 -1.91
CA PHE A 150 -21.39 19.42 -2.88
C PHE A 150 -22.10 18.26 -2.22
N VAL A 151 -21.50 17.64 -1.20
CA VAL A 151 -22.08 16.48 -0.52
C VAL A 151 -23.33 16.90 0.25
N GLU A 152 -23.32 17.98 1.02
CA GLU A 152 -24.52 18.41 1.77
C GLU A 152 -25.63 18.95 0.86
N GLY A 153 -25.31 19.49 -0.31
CA GLY A 153 -26.32 19.93 -1.28
C GLY A 153 -27.05 18.76 -1.96
N LYS A 154 -26.38 17.61 -2.10
CA LYS A 154 -26.93 16.39 -2.70
C LYS A 154 -27.40 15.36 -1.68
N LEU A 155 -27.02 15.52 -0.42
CA LEU A 155 -27.36 14.63 0.66
C LEU A 155 -28.67 15.09 1.29
N ASP A 156 -29.75 14.39 0.99
CA ASP A 156 -31.06 14.63 1.55
C ASP A 156 -31.20 13.85 2.86
N PRO A 157 -31.38 14.51 4.03
CA PRO A 157 -31.48 13.82 5.32
C PRO A 157 -32.61 12.81 5.44
N GLU A 158 -33.67 12.90 4.62
CA GLU A 158 -34.80 11.97 4.66
C GLU A 158 -34.57 10.70 3.84
N THR A 159 -33.80 10.80 2.75
CA THR A 159 -33.49 9.67 1.86
C THR A 159 -32.07 9.11 2.05
N ALA A 160 -31.17 9.88 2.66
CA ALA A 160 -29.81 9.47 2.94
C ALA A 160 -29.77 8.35 3.97
N LYS A 161 -29.06 7.28 3.64
CA LYS A 161 -28.89 6.14 4.53
C LYS A 161 -27.91 6.51 5.64
N LYS A 162 -28.29 6.19 6.88
CA LYS A 162 -27.53 6.53 8.09
C LYS A 162 -27.02 5.28 8.78
N ASP A 163 -25.72 5.25 9.09
CA ASP A 163 -25.14 4.18 9.90
C ASP A 163 -25.27 4.44 11.41
N ASP A 164 -24.92 3.43 12.22
CA ASP A 164 -25.02 3.47 13.69
C ASP A 164 -24.13 4.54 14.35
N PHE A 165 -23.15 5.08 13.63
CA PHE A 165 -22.22 6.10 14.12
C PHE A 165 -22.60 7.51 13.62
N GLY A 166 -23.67 7.60 12.81
CA GLY A 166 -24.18 8.83 12.25
C GLY A 166 -23.47 9.30 10.98
N THR A 167 -22.77 8.40 10.28
CA THR A 167 -22.34 8.64 8.89
C THR A 167 -23.56 8.56 7.99
N LEU A 168 -23.64 9.48 7.03
CA LEU A 168 -24.69 9.53 6.01
C LEU A 168 -24.08 9.25 4.64
N PHE A 169 -24.75 8.46 3.80
CA PHE A 169 -24.31 8.18 2.44
C PHE A 169 -25.50 8.07 1.48
N GLN A 170 -25.27 8.46 0.24
CA GLN A 170 -26.30 8.54 -0.80
C GLN A 170 -25.67 8.31 -2.17
N LYS A 171 -26.37 7.57 -3.03
CA LYS A 171 -25.99 7.43 -4.44
C LYS A 171 -26.34 8.72 -5.19
N VAL A 172 -25.48 9.11 -6.12
CA VAL A 172 -25.73 10.26 -6.98
C VAL A 172 -26.39 9.75 -8.25
N GLU A 173 -27.69 10.04 -8.41
CA GLU A 173 -28.44 9.64 -9.60
C GLU A 173 -28.08 10.50 -10.82
N GLU A 174 -27.76 11.77 -10.59
CA GLU A 174 -27.37 12.73 -11.62
C GLU A 174 -26.00 12.41 -12.24
N ASP A 175 -25.82 12.75 -13.52
CA ASP A 175 -24.58 12.57 -14.25
C ASP A 175 -23.53 13.64 -13.89
N VAL A 176 -22.90 13.46 -12.72
CA VAL A 176 -21.82 14.33 -12.25
C VAL A 176 -20.46 13.65 -12.44
N TYR A 177 -19.54 14.35 -13.10
CA TYR A 177 -18.21 13.85 -13.38
C TYR A 177 -17.13 14.63 -12.63
N VAL A 178 -16.04 13.95 -12.26
CA VAL A 178 -14.85 14.56 -11.66
C VAL A 178 -13.63 14.25 -12.53
N PRO A 179 -12.59 15.12 -12.52
CA PRO A 179 -11.33 14.80 -13.16
C PRO A 179 -10.62 13.73 -12.33
N SER A 180 -10.11 12.73 -13.03
CA SER A 180 -9.48 11.54 -12.50
C SER A 180 -8.20 11.22 -13.29
N ILE A 181 -7.41 10.25 -12.85
CA ILE A 181 -6.17 9.82 -13.49
C ILE A 181 -6.12 8.29 -13.60
N ASN A 182 -5.72 7.77 -14.76
CA ASN A 182 -5.54 6.33 -14.97
C ASN A 182 -4.14 5.86 -14.52
N LYS A 183 -3.89 4.55 -14.54
CA LYS A 183 -2.61 3.96 -14.10
C LYS A 183 -1.40 4.46 -14.90
N GLN A 184 -1.61 4.89 -16.14
CA GLN A 184 -0.60 5.42 -17.07
C GLN A 184 -0.31 6.92 -16.84
N GLY A 185 -1.03 7.59 -15.94
CA GLY A 185 -0.84 9.03 -15.69
C GLY A 185 -1.70 9.94 -16.56
N GLU A 186 -2.59 9.40 -17.37
CA GLU A 186 -3.43 10.20 -18.26
C GLU A 186 -4.66 10.70 -17.51
N GLN A 187 -4.95 11.98 -17.72
CA GLN A 187 -6.13 12.62 -17.16
C GLN A 187 -7.39 12.15 -17.88
N VAL A 188 -8.34 11.61 -17.12
CA VAL A 188 -9.65 11.14 -17.58
C VAL A 188 -10.77 11.82 -16.79
N SER A 189 -12.02 11.72 -17.26
CA SER A 189 -13.21 12.16 -16.55
C SER A 189 -14.01 10.93 -16.15
N ARG A 190 -14.44 10.86 -14.88
CA ARG A 190 -15.17 9.69 -14.34
C ARG A 190 -16.36 10.12 -13.50
N LYS A 191 -17.41 9.30 -13.49
CA LYS A 191 -18.66 9.59 -12.80
C LYS A 191 -18.49 9.44 -11.28
N VAL A 192 -19.17 10.30 -10.53
CA VAL A 192 -19.31 10.16 -9.07
C VAL A 192 -20.50 9.25 -8.80
N GLU A 193 -20.26 8.11 -8.16
CA GLU A 193 -21.31 7.12 -7.89
C GLU A 193 -21.97 7.34 -6.52
N VAL A 194 -21.15 7.67 -5.50
CA VAL A 194 -21.57 7.74 -4.11
C VAL A 194 -20.95 8.94 -3.42
N ILE A 195 -21.76 9.63 -2.62
CA ILE A 195 -21.32 10.68 -1.69
C ILE A 195 -21.49 10.19 -0.25
N SER A 196 -20.57 10.58 0.63
CA SER A 196 -20.65 10.21 2.04
C SER A 196 -20.15 11.29 2.99
N LYS A 197 -20.76 11.38 4.17
CA LYS A 197 -20.48 12.31 5.27
C LYS A 197 -20.22 11.50 6.54
N HIS A 198 -19.02 11.57 7.06
CA HIS A 198 -18.53 10.80 8.22
C HIS A 198 -18.25 11.71 9.40
N ARG A 199 -18.30 11.18 10.64
CA ARG A 199 -17.75 11.91 11.78
C ARG A 199 -16.23 12.02 11.64
N SER A 200 -15.68 13.18 11.98
CA SER A 200 -14.24 13.41 11.88
C SER A 200 -13.48 12.68 12.99
N THR A 201 -12.27 12.20 12.66
CA THR A 201 -11.28 11.68 13.61
C THR A 201 -10.65 12.81 14.44
N ALA A 202 -9.93 12.48 15.52
CA ALA A 202 -9.29 13.48 16.39
C ALA A 202 -8.15 14.27 15.71
N HIS A 203 -7.52 13.70 14.68
CA HIS A 203 -6.37 14.26 13.98
C HIS A 203 -6.49 14.12 12.47
N MET A 204 -5.88 15.04 11.74
CA MET A 204 -5.77 15.03 10.28
C MET A 204 -4.34 15.36 9.86
N LEU A 205 -4.03 15.12 8.60
CA LEU A 205 -2.80 15.56 7.96
C LEU A 205 -3.04 16.78 7.08
N LYS A 206 -2.20 17.79 7.26
CA LYS A 206 -2.07 18.93 6.36
C LYS A 206 -0.84 18.71 5.49
N ILE A 207 -1.08 18.49 4.21
CA ILE A 207 -0.03 18.32 3.20
C ILE A 207 0.09 19.61 2.41
N THR A 208 1.30 20.15 2.30
CA THR A 208 1.61 21.36 1.55
C THR A 208 2.66 21.07 0.49
N THR A 209 2.38 21.43 -0.75
CA THR A 209 3.33 21.28 -1.86
C THR A 209 4.19 22.52 -2.08
N ARG A 210 5.25 22.37 -2.87
CA ARG A 210 6.19 23.44 -3.25
C ARG A 210 5.49 24.60 -3.92
N ASN A 211 4.47 24.32 -4.73
CA ASN A 211 3.70 25.35 -5.41
C ASN A 211 2.51 25.88 -4.60
N GLY A 212 2.48 25.62 -3.29
CA GLY A 212 1.50 26.20 -2.36
C GLY A 212 0.12 25.54 -2.41
N ARG A 213 -0.02 24.35 -2.99
CA ARG A 213 -1.26 23.56 -2.85
C ARG A 213 -1.29 22.98 -1.44
N ILE A 214 -2.45 23.05 -0.81
CA ILE A 214 -2.66 22.54 0.54
C ILE A 214 -3.86 21.61 0.51
N ILE A 215 -3.70 20.39 0.99
CA ILE A 215 -4.82 19.47 1.20
C ILE A 215 -4.82 19.00 2.65
N LYS A 216 -6.03 18.86 3.20
CA LYS A 216 -6.25 18.31 4.53
C LYS A 216 -7.05 17.04 4.40
N VAL A 217 -6.48 15.93 4.85
CA VAL A 217 -7.07 14.61 4.73
C VAL A 217 -6.88 13.84 6.03
N THR A 218 -7.69 12.82 6.21
CA THR A 218 -7.47 11.80 7.24
C THR A 218 -6.11 11.11 6.99
N PRO A 219 -5.36 10.70 8.03
CA PRO A 219 -3.99 10.18 7.86
C PRO A 219 -3.86 8.97 6.92
N ASP A 220 -4.92 8.18 6.86
CA ASP A 220 -5.15 6.98 6.06
C ASP A 220 -5.60 7.25 4.63
N HIS A 221 -5.88 8.51 4.26
CA HIS A 221 -6.34 8.83 2.92
C HIS A 221 -5.33 8.46 1.83
N SER A 222 -5.77 7.73 0.81
CA SER A 222 -4.93 7.38 -0.35
C SER A 222 -4.59 8.62 -1.16
N MET A 223 -3.29 8.84 -1.32
CA MET A 223 -2.66 9.83 -2.15
C MET A 223 -2.03 9.09 -3.33
N VAL A 224 -1.81 9.81 -4.44
CA VAL A 224 -1.04 9.27 -5.55
C VAL A 224 0.30 9.96 -5.62
N LYS A 225 1.37 9.19 -5.75
CA LYS A 225 2.69 9.69 -6.13
C LYS A 225 3.07 9.17 -7.50
N TRP A 226 3.95 9.91 -8.14
CA TRP A 226 4.60 9.52 -9.37
C TRP A 226 5.93 8.86 -9.04
N ASP A 227 6.06 7.57 -9.35
CA ASP A 227 7.32 6.83 -9.20
C ASP A 227 7.57 5.94 -10.42
N GLN A 228 8.84 5.80 -10.80
CA GLN A 228 9.30 4.93 -11.89
C GLN A 228 8.51 5.00 -13.22
N GLY A 229 7.91 6.15 -13.56
CA GLY A 229 7.16 6.32 -14.82
C GLY A 229 5.66 6.00 -14.74
N GLY A 230 5.14 5.70 -13.54
CA GLY A 230 3.71 5.43 -13.33
C GLY A 230 3.16 6.01 -12.03
N ILE A 231 1.88 5.73 -11.78
CA ILE A 231 1.21 6.10 -10.54
C ILE A 231 1.35 5.00 -9.50
N GLU A 232 1.84 5.37 -8.32
CA GLU A 232 1.80 4.55 -7.12
C GLU A 232 0.83 5.20 -6.12
N LYS A 233 -0.13 4.41 -5.60
CA LYS A 233 -0.98 4.82 -4.48
C LYS A 233 -0.22 4.62 -3.16
N LEU A 234 -0.29 5.59 -2.26
CA LEU A 234 0.24 5.51 -0.90
C LEU A 234 -0.64 6.32 0.04
N GLU A 235 -0.47 6.19 1.35
CA GLU A 235 -1.25 7.00 2.28
C GLU A 235 -0.71 8.41 2.48
N ALA A 236 -1.59 9.31 2.89
CA ALA A 236 -1.26 10.66 3.29
C ALA A 236 -0.15 10.70 4.35
N ARG A 237 -0.16 9.78 5.33
CA ARG A 237 0.87 9.71 6.37
C ARG A 237 2.24 9.28 5.85
N ASP A 238 2.26 8.48 4.80
CA ASP A 238 3.48 7.91 4.22
C ASP A 238 4.18 8.86 3.24
N LEU A 239 3.51 9.96 2.86
CA LEU A 239 4.13 10.99 2.03
C LEU A 239 5.38 11.57 2.69
N SER A 240 6.48 11.50 1.97
CA SER A 240 7.77 12.04 2.37
C SER A 240 8.03 13.39 1.71
N LEU A 241 8.86 14.20 2.37
CA LEU A 241 9.31 15.46 1.80
C LEU A 241 10.11 15.17 0.52
N GLY A 242 9.74 15.82 -0.58
CA GLY A 242 10.33 15.58 -1.89
C GLY A 242 9.53 14.62 -2.79
N ASP A 243 8.51 13.93 -2.27
CA ASP A 243 7.65 13.08 -3.09
C ASP A 243 6.92 13.91 -4.15
N LYS A 244 6.77 13.33 -5.34
CA LYS A 244 6.14 13.99 -6.49
C LYS A 244 4.72 13.51 -6.62
N ILE A 245 3.76 14.42 -6.48
CA ILE A 245 2.33 14.14 -6.66
C ILE A 245 1.89 14.62 -8.04
N PRO A 246 1.15 13.79 -8.81
CA PRO A 246 0.49 14.24 -10.02
C PRO A 246 -0.45 15.42 -9.77
N VAL A 247 -0.39 16.40 -10.64
CA VAL A 247 -1.26 17.58 -10.65
C VAL A 247 -1.84 17.82 -12.05
N PRO A 248 -3.00 18.45 -12.17
CA PRO A 248 -3.55 18.80 -13.47
C PRO A 248 -2.71 19.88 -14.19
N LYS A 249 -2.70 19.81 -15.53
CA LYS A 249 -1.91 20.69 -16.43
C LYS A 249 -2.26 22.18 -16.31
N LYS A 250 -3.49 22.52 -15.95
CA LYS A 250 -3.96 23.90 -15.74
C LYS A 250 -4.82 23.95 -14.48
N ARG A 251 -4.76 25.06 -13.74
CA ARG A 251 -5.79 25.41 -12.75
C ARG A 251 -7.05 25.79 -13.50
N GLY A 252 -7.97 24.85 -13.69
CA GLY A 252 -9.18 25.01 -14.49
C GLY A 252 -9.29 23.98 -15.59
N PHE A 253 -10.36 23.19 -15.53
CA PHE A 253 -10.73 22.20 -16.55
C PHE A 253 -11.65 22.81 -17.64
N ASP A 254 -11.99 24.10 -17.51
CA ASP A 254 -12.78 24.90 -18.46
C ASP A 254 -12.01 26.16 -18.94
N ARG A 255 -12.17 26.52 -20.22
CA ARG A 255 -11.64 27.74 -20.86
C ARG A 255 -12.39 29.02 -20.43
N LYS A 256 -13.62 28.93 -19.90
CA LYS A 256 -14.41 30.10 -19.47
C LYS A 256 -14.25 30.46 -17.99
N TRP A 257 -13.41 29.75 -17.23
CA TRP A 257 -13.14 30.05 -15.83
C TRP A 257 -12.64 31.49 -15.65
N LYS A 258 -13.55 32.41 -15.32
CA LYS A 258 -13.24 33.74 -14.80
C LYS A 258 -13.22 33.64 -13.30
N SER A 259 -12.08 33.97 -12.70
CA SER A 259 -11.95 34.14 -11.25
C SER A 259 -13.02 35.12 -10.75
N ASN A 260 -14.06 34.63 -10.10
CA ASN A 260 -14.98 35.50 -9.40
C ASN A 260 -14.20 36.18 -8.26
N ARG A 261 -14.18 37.52 -8.32
CA ARG A 261 -13.66 38.62 -7.48
C ARG A 261 -13.17 38.41 -6.01
N ILE A 262 -13.13 37.22 -5.43
CA ILE A 262 -12.70 36.94 -4.05
C ILE A 262 -11.28 36.34 -4.00
N SER A 263 -10.71 35.85 -5.10
CA SER A 263 -9.34 35.30 -5.16
C SER A 263 -8.29 36.28 -5.69
N LYS A 264 -8.34 37.56 -5.27
CA LYS A 264 -7.41 38.60 -5.73
C LYS A 264 -5.99 38.51 -5.14
N GLY A 265 -5.66 37.43 -4.42
CA GLY A 265 -4.35 37.20 -3.79
C GLY A 265 -3.49 36.11 -4.45
N LEU A 266 -3.99 35.46 -5.49
CA LEU A 266 -3.28 34.40 -6.22
C LEU A 266 -3.31 34.74 -7.72
N GLU A 267 -2.74 35.90 -8.08
CA GLU A 267 -2.48 36.25 -9.47
C GLU A 267 -1.50 35.24 -10.09
N ASP A 268 -1.90 34.76 -11.27
CA ASP A 268 -1.13 34.19 -12.39
C ASP A 268 0.40 34.22 -12.30
N LYS A 269 0.98 33.49 -11.34
CA LYS A 269 2.30 32.90 -11.55
C LYS A 269 2.07 31.58 -12.25
N GLU A 270 2.60 31.46 -13.47
CA GLU A 270 2.82 30.16 -14.12
C GLU A 270 3.39 29.21 -13.07
N ILE A 271 2.55 28.29 -12.59
CA ILE A 271 2.96 27.33 -11.58
C ILE A 271 3.91 26.37 -12.28
N GLN A 272 5.21 26.55 -12.06
CA GLN A 272 6.26 25.66 -12.58
C GLN A 272 6.12 24.27 -11.95
N GLY A 273 5.23 23.45 -12.51
CA GLY A 273 5.37 22.00 -12.46
C GLY A 273 6.62 21.63 -13.25
N GLN A 274 7.46 20.76 -12.69
CA GLN A 274 8.58 20.21 -13.48
C GLN A 274 8.00 19.21 -14.47
N ILE A 275 8.15 19.47 -15.76
CA ILE A 275 8.03 18.44 -16.80
C ILE A 275 9.21 17.49 -16.59
N MET A 276 8.94 16.22 -16.30
CA MET A 276 9.91 15.14 -16.49
C MET A 276 9.43 14.33 -17.69
N LEU A 277 9.96 14.69 -18.86
CA LEU A 277 9.79 13.89 -20.07
C LEU A 277 10.66 12.63 -19.91
N ALA A 278 9.99 11.50 -19.74
CA ALA A 278 10.41 10.25 -20.32
C ALA A 278 9.11 9.63 -20.86
N ASP A 279 9.11 9.24 -22.13
CA ASP A 279 8.08 8.36 -22.73
C ASP A 279 6.61 8.86 -22.72
N GLY A 280 6.33 9.93 -23.48
CA GLY A 280 4.99 10.15 -24.08
C GLY A 280 3.84 10.57 -23.14
N GLY A 281 3.99 10.51 -21.82
CA GLY A 281 2.98 10.95 -20.84
C GLY A 281 3.00 12.46 -20.57
N ASN A 282 1.82 13.10 -20.55
CA ASN A 282 1.64 14.54 -20.31
C ASN A 282 1.38 14.88 -18.81
N THR A 283 1.95 14.13 -17.87
CA THR A 283 1.64 14.24 -16.43
C THR A 283 2.46 15.36 -15.76
N TRP A 284 1.77 16.29 -15.11
CA TRP A 284 2.42 17.39 -14.37
C TRP A 284 2.64 16.97 -12.92
N LEU A 285 3.77 17.35 -12.34
CA LEU A 285 4.14 16.93 -10.99
C LEU A 285 4.40 18.14 -10.08
N ASP A 286 3.98 18.01 -8.82
CA ASP A 286 4.28 18.95 -7.73
C ASP A 286 4.96 18.22 -6.56
N GLU A 287 5.85 18.90 -5.86
CA GLU A 287 6.71 18.29 -4.85
C GLU A 287 6.17 18.57 -3.44
N ILE A 288 6.11 17.56 -2.56
CA ILE A 288 5.71 17.75 -1.17
C ILE A 288 6.79 18.51 -0.38
N LYS A 289 6.39 19.60 0.29
CA LYS A 289 7.26 20.43 1.15
C LYS A 289 7.00 20.29 2.64
N HIS A 290 5.75 20.07 3.03
CA HIS A 290 5.38 19.89 4.43
C HIS A 290 4.28 18.84 4.55
N VAL A 291 4.41 17.95 5.53
CA VAL A 291 3.36 17.04 5.99
C VAL A 291 3.29 17.19 7.50
N GLU A 292 2.16 17.69 8.00
CA GLU A 292 2.00 18.07 9.41
C GLU A 292 0.73 17.44 9.97
N PHE A 293 0.84 16.80 11.14
CA PHE A 293 -0.34 16.36 11.91
C PHE A 293 -0.98 17.56 12.59
N ILE A 294 -2.26 17.78 12.30
CA ILE A 294 -3.07 18.83 12.91
C ILE A 294 -4.22 18.21 13.69
N LYS A 295 -4.58 18.81 14.82
CA LYS A 295 -5.80 18.42 15.54
C LYS A 295 -7.01 18.73 14.67
N SER A 296 -7.92 17.77 14.55
CA SER A 296 -9.18 18.01 13.84
C SER A 296 -10.03 18.99 14.64
N ASN A 297 -10.49 20.04 13.96
CA ASN A 297 -11.41 21.04 14.49
C ASN A 297 -12.79 20.96 13.83
N VAL A 298 -13.05 19.91 13.04
CA VAL A 298 -14.29 19.73 12.30
C VAL A 298 -15.07 18.55 12.85
N LYS A 299 -16.40 18.65 12.82
CA LYS A 299 -17.29 17.58 13.30
C LYS A 299 -17.44 16.45 12.29
N TYR A 300 -17.33 16.76 11.00
CA TYR A 300 -17.57 15.82 9.91
C TYR A 300 -16.44 15.92 8.86
N THR A 301 -16.23 14.81 8.16
CA THR A 301 -15.38 14.66 6.97
C THR A 301 -16.22 14.08 5.82
N TYR A 302 -15.76 14.23 4.59
CA TYR A 302 -16.56 13.88 3.40
C TYR A 302 -15.75 13.04 2.43
N SER A 303 -16.40 12.16 1.67
CA SER A 303 -15.73 11.32 0.67
C SER A 303 -16.64 11.10 -0.55
N LEU A 304 -16.01 10.81 -1.68
CA LEU A 304 -16.64 10.54 -2.98
C LEU A 304 -16.13 9.21 -3.51
N THR A 305 -17.02 8.40 -4.07
CA THR A 305 -16.65 7.21 -4.85
C THR A 305 -16.69 7.54 -6.33
N VAL A 306 -15.58 7.29 -7.02
CA VAL A 306 -15.39 7.61 -8.44
C VAL A 306 -15.19 6.32 -9.22
N GLU A 307 -15.98 6.16 -10.27
CA GLU A 307 -16.02 4.96 -11.10
C GLU A 307 -14.65 4.63 -11.73
N GLU A 308 -14.37 3.33 -11.84
CA GLU A 308 -13.19 2.64 -12.44
C GLU A 308 -11.82 2.99 -11.83
N THR A 309 -11.50 4.27 -11.83
CA THR A 309 -10.16 4.80 -11.54
C THR A 309 -9.89 4.91 -10.06
N HIS A 310 -10.95 5.07 -9.26
CA HIS A 310 -10.85 5.31 -7.83
C HIS A 310 -9.88 6.44 -7.48
N THR A 311 -9.84 7.49 -8.31
CA THR A 311 -9.04 8.70 -8.08
C THR A 311 -9.85 9.94 -8.42
N LEU A 312 -9.50 11.07 -7.81
CA LEU A 312 -10.05 12.38 -8.15
C LEU A 312 -9.04 13.50 -7.94
N VAL A 313 -9.37 14.69 -8.45
CA VAL A 313 -8.63 15.92 -8.18
C VAL A 313 -9.25 16.68 -7.01
N ALA A 314 -8.52 16.75 -5.90
CA ALA A 314 -8.86 17.47 -4.68
C ALA A 314 -7.81 18.54 -4.37
N ASN A 315 -8.23 19.81 -4.22
CA ASN A 315 -7.34 20.97 -4.07
C ASN A 315 -6.22 21.04 -5.14
N ASP A 316 -6.56 20.68 -6.38
CA ASP A 316 -5.64 20.59 -7.51
C ASP A 316 -4.52 19.55 -7.35
N LEU A 317 -4.75 18.49 -6.56
CA LEU A 317 -3.89 17.32 -6.42
C LEU A 317 -4.68 16.08 -6.78
N TYR A 318 -4.07 15.15 -7.54
CA TYR A 318 -4.68 13.83 -7.67
C TYR A 318 -4.53 13.07 -6.35
N THR A 319 -5.59 12.37 -5.97
CA THR A 319 -5.65 11.51 -4.77
C THR A 319 -6.40 10.22 -5.10
N GLY A 320 -6.10 9.13 -4.42
CA GLY A 320 -6.77 7.84 -4.62
C GLY A 320 -7.79 7.50 -3.54
N GLN A 321 -8.52 6.41 -3.77
CA GLN A 321 -9.24 5.65 -2.74
C GLN A 321 -8.34 4.47 -2.28
N CYS A 322 -8.36 4.11 -0.99
CA CYS A 322 -7.53 3.01 -0.46
C CYS A 322 -8.18 1.65 -0.67
N ASP A 323 -7.39 0.73 -1.20
CA ASP A 323 -7.69 -0.69 -1.32
C ASP A 323 -6.76 -1.40 -0.30
N GLY A 324 -7.32 -1.98 0.77
CA GLY A 324 -6.57 -2.70 1.79
C GLY A 324 -6.72 -4.22 1.65
N ASP A 325 -5.62 -4.92 1.37
CA ASP A 325 -5.58 -6.38 1.07
C ASP A 325 -5.02 -7.24 2.23
N GLU A 326 -4.39 -6.63 3.24
CA GLU A 326 -3.96 -7.30 4.48
C GLU A 326 -4.91 -6.88 5.61
N ASP A 327 -5.13 -7.73 6.62
CA ASP A 327 -6.00 -7.45 7.78
C ASP A 327 -5.29 -7.88 9.07
N ALA A 328 -5.40 -7.09 10.13
CA ALA A 328 -5.04 -7.47 11.49
C ALA A 328 -6.22 -8.19 12.17
N VAL A 329 -5.89 -9.21 12.97
CA VAL A 329 -6.84 -9.96 13.79
C VAL A 329 -6.34 -9.96 15.22
N ILE A 330 -7.19 -9.54 16.15
CA ILE A 330 -6.90 -9.45 17.58
C ILE A 330 -8.00 -10.21 18.32
N LEU A 331 -7.69 -10.99 19.35
CA LEU A 331 -8.73 -11.57 20.22
C LEU A 331 -9.50 -10.43 20.91
N LEU A 332 -10.84 -10.55 21.00
CA LEU A 332 -11.65 -9.45 21.54
C LEU A 332 -11.22 -9.07 22.96
N LEU A 333 -11.03 -10.05 23.85
CA LEU A 333 -10.68 -9.78 25.23
C LEU A 333 -9.27 -9.17 25.37
N ASP A 334 -8.31 -9.67 24.59
CA ASP A 334 -6.95 -9.10 24.50
C ASP A 334 -7.00 -7.61 24.11
N GLY A 335 -7.74 -7.30 23.04
CA GLY A 335 -7.93 -5.94 22.58
C GLY A 335 -8.63 -5.02 23.60
N LEU A 336 -9.43 -5.56 24.51
CA LEU A 336 -10.11 -4.78 25.56
C LEU A 336 -9.23 -4.52 26.77
N ILE A 337 -8.43 -5.50 27.22
CA ILE A 337 -7.65 -5.39 28.45
C ILE A 337 -6.27 -4.76 28.23
N ASN A 338 -5.66 -4.98 27.07
CA ASN A 338 -4.28 -4.58 26.79
C ASN A 338 -4.17 -3.29 25.96
N PHE A 339 -5.27 -2.81 25.39
CA PHE A 339 -5.27 -1.53 24.67
C PHE A 339 -5.38 -0.33 25.62
N SER A 340 -4.54 0.69 25.39
CA SER A 340 -4.69 2.00 26.03
C SER A 340 -4.23 3.11 25.08
N GLU A 341 -5.01 4.18 24.99
CA GLU A 341 -4.64 5.38 24.23
C GLU A 341 -3.31 5.98 24.71
N LYS A 342 -2.91 5.74 25.97
CA LYS A 342 -1.63 6.20 26.53
C LYS A 342 -0.40 5.56 25.89
N PHE A 343 -0.57 4.43 25.21
CA PHE A 343 0.51 3.75 24.49
C PHE A 343 0.59 4.16 23.02
N LEU A 344 -0.34 4.98 22.53
CA LEU A 344 -0.29 5.50 21.18
C LEU A 344 0.88 6.47 21.03
N PRO A 345 1.64 6.42 19.93
CA PRO A 345 2.77 7.31 19.72
C PRO A 345 2.32 8.77 19.58
N ASP A 346 2.97 9.69 20.29
CA ASP A 346 2.72 11.14 20.21
C ASP A 346 3.11 11.78 18.85
N SER A 347 3.77 11.01 17.98
CA SER A 347 4.22 11.44 16.64
C SER A 347 3.89 10.36 15.60
N ARG A 348 4.28 10.58 14.32
CA ARG A 348 3.95 9.71 13.17
C ARG A 348 3.80 8.22 13.53
N GLY A 349 2.54 7.76 13.62
CA GLY A 349 2.21 6.34 13.73
C GLY A 349 2.59 5.60 12.46
N GLY A 350 3.01 4.34 12.59
CA GLY A 350 3.38 3.49 11.46
C GLY A 350 2.19 3.11 10.56
N LYS A 351 2.40 2.12 9.69
CA LYS A 351 1.37 1.60 8.78
C LYS A 351 0.15 0.98 9.48
N MET A 352 0.29 0.53 10.73
CA MET A 352 -0.83 -0.02 11.50
C MET A 352 -1.34 1.04 12.48
N ASP A 353 -2.65 1.29 12.47
CA ASP A 353 -3.34 2.07 13.49
C ASP A 353 -3.91 1.14 14.58
N ALA A 354 -4.56 1.69 15.60
CA ALA A 354 -5.16 0.93 16.70
C ALA A 354 -6.70 0.93 16.64
N PRO A 355 -7.38 -0.09 17.21
CA PRO A 355 -8.84 -0.18 17.19
C PRO A 355 -9.49 0.80 18.19
N LEU A 356 -9.52 2.08 17.84
CA LEU A 356 -10.13 3.14 18.66
C LEU A 356 -11.65 2.95 18.85
N VAL A 357 -12.30 2.33 17.87
CA VAL A 357 -13.73 2.00 17.91
C VAL A 357 -13.94 0.60 17.36
N ILE A 358 -14.89 -0.14 17.93
CA ILE A 358 -15.24 -1.49 17.50
C ILE A 358 -16.70 -1.52 17.04
N ARG A 359 -16.96 -2.10 15.87
CA ARG A 359 -18.32 -2.33 15.35
C ARG A 359 -18.79 -3.72 15.72
N THR A 360 -19.93 -3.77 16.39
CA THR A 360 -20.57 -5.01 16.82
C THR A 360 -21.45 -5.63 15.74
N ILE A 361 -22.18 -4.79 15.00
CA ILE A 361 -23.14 -5.23 13.98
C ILE A 361 -22.67 -4.72 12.62
N LEU A 362 -22.58 -5.64 11.66
CA LEU A 362 -22.35 -5.30 10.28
C LEU A 362 -23.67 -4.91 9.60
N LYS A 363 -23.74 -3.70 9.07
CA LYS A 363 -24.85 -3.24 8.22
C LYS A 363 -24.38 -3.18 6.76
N PRO A 364 -24.90 -4.01 5.84
CA PRO A 364 -24.47 -4.04 4.44
C PRO A 364 -24.55 -2.68 3.78
N GLU A 365 -25.56 -1.89 4.11
CA GLU A 365 -25.75 -0.55 3.53
C GLU A 365 -24.55 0.36 3.73
N VAL A 366 -23.79 0.19 4.82
CA VAL A 366 -22.78 1.15 5.29
C VAL A 366 -21.34 0.72 4.95
N VAL A 367 -21.21 -0.41 4.27
CA VAL A 367 -19.93 -0.98 3.82
C VAL A 367 -19.50 -0.35 2.50
N ASP A 368 -18.27 -0.64 2.08
CA ASP A 368 -17.76 -0.15 0.80
C ASP A 368 -18.63 -0.55 -0.41
N ALA A 369 -18.76 0.37 -1.37
CA ALA A 369 -19.63 0.23 -2.53
C ALA A 369 -19.17 -0.86 -3.50
N GLU A 370 -17.91 -1.28 -3.46
CA GLU A 370 -17.38 -2.39 -4.28
C GLU A 370 -18.21 -3.67 -4.09
N VAL A 371 -18.66 -3.94 -2.86
CA VAL A 371 -19.48 -5.13 -2.58
C VAL A 371 -20.87 -5.03 -3.20
N PHE A 372 -21.40 -3.84 -3.45
CA PHE A 372 -22.72 -3.67 -4.07
C PHE A 372 -22.77 -4.17 -5.51
N ASN A 373 -21.61 -4.25 -6.17
CA ASN A 373 -21.48 -4.74 -7.53
C ASN A 373 -21.35 -6.27 -7.64
N MET A 374 -21.33 -7.00 -6.52
CA MET A 374 -21.28 -8.46 -6.55
C MET A 374 -22.58 -9.04 -7.14
N GLU A 375 -22.40 -9.88 -8.16
CA GLU A 375 -23.47 -10.67 -8.79
C GLU A 375 -24.05 -11.71 -7.81
N LEU A 376 -25.37 -11.86 -7.84
CA LEU A 376 -26.14 -12.82 -7.05
C LEU A 376 -26.97 -13.74 -7.95
N MET A 377 -26.32 -14.51 -8.82
CA MET A 377 -27.03 -15.49 -9.66
C MET A 377 -26.33 -16.85 -9.70
N ARG A 378 -27.14 -17.92 -9.73
CA ARG A 378 -26.64 -19.30 -9.93
C ARG A 378 -26.24 -19.57 -11.37
N THR A 379 -26.96 -18.95 -12.32
CA THR A 379 -26.72 -19.10 -13.75
C THR A 379 -26.97 -17.76 -14.42
N LEU A 380 -25.98 -17.26 -15.16
CA LEU A 380 -26.16 -16.09 -16.02
C LEU A 380 -27.19 -16.38 -17.12
N PRO A 381 -28.13 -15.46 -17.43
CA PRO A 381 -29.13 -15.68 -18.45
C PRO A 381 -28.49 -15.78 -19.84
N LEU A 382 -29.11 -16.54 -20.76
CA LEU A 382 -28.61 -16.71 -22.13
C LEU A 382 -28.41 -15.36 -22.85
N GLU A 383 -29.28 -14.39 -22.55
CA GLU A 383 -29.23 -13.06 -23.14
C GLU A 383 -27.96 -12.29 -22.77
N PHE A 384 -27.43 -12.47 -21.56
CA PHE A 384 -26.14 -11.89 -21.17
C PHE A 384 -25.01 -12.32 -22.12
N TYR A 385 -24.93 -13.61 -22.45
CA TYR A 385 -23.91 -14.14 -23.36
C TYR A 385 -24.09 -13.69 -24.82
N ARG A 386 -25.32 -13.39 -25.24
CA ARG A 386 -25.58 -12.83 -26.58
C ARG A 386 -25.16 -11.36 -26.63
N LEU A 387 -25.54 -10.59 -25.62
CA LEU A 387 -25.19 -9.18 -25.50
C LEU A 387 -23.67 -8.96 -25.37
N SER A 388 -22.93 -9.91 -24.76
CA SER A 388 -21.47 -9.81 -24.69
C SER A 388 -20.76 -9.91 -26.04
N GLN A 389 -21.48 -10.24 -27.12
CA GLN A 389 -20.97 -10.24 -28.50
C GLN A 389 -21.19 -8.91 -29.23
N GLU A 390 -21.90 -7.96 -28.61
CA GLU A 390 -22.26 -6.66 -29.17
C GLU A 390 -21.53 -5.52 -28.44
N ASP A 391 -21.01 -4.53 -29.18
CA ASP A 391 -20.22 -3.41 -28.62
C ASP A 391 -21.02 -2.50 -27.64
N LEU A 392 -22.36 -2.46 -27.75
CA LEU A 392 -23.25 -1.63 -26.92
C LEU A 392 -24.05 -2.46 -25.88
N GLY A 393 -23.64 -3.71 -25.62
CA GLY A 393 -24.38 -4.65 -24.77
C GLY A 393 -24.27 -4.40 -23.26
N LEU A 394 -23.33 -3.58 -22.79
CA LEU A 394 -22.96 -3.46 -21.36
C LEU A 394 -24.10 -2.95 -20.46
N GLU A 395 -24.74 -1.83 -20.80
CA GLU A 395 -25.82 -1.27 -19.96
C GLU A 395 -27.04 -2.20 -19.89
N LYS A 396 -27.38 -2.84 -21.02
CA LYS A 396 -28.45 -3.82 -21.10
C LYS A 396 -28.10 -5.11 -20.37
N ALA A 397 -26.85 -5.54 -20.40
CA ALA A 397 -26.39 -6.72 -19.69
C ALA A 397 -26.39 -6.50 -18.18
N ALA A 398 -26.02 -5.29 -17.72
CA ALA A 398 -26.02 -4.95 -16.30
C ALA A 398 -27.42 -5.00 -15.67
N SER A 399 -28.47 -4.62 -16.40
CA SER A 399 -29.85 -4.67 -15.90
C SER A 399 -30.41 -6.10 -15.80
N LEU A 400 -29.81 -7.08 -16.48
CA LEU A 400 -30.18 -8.50 -16.40
C LEU A 400 -29.57 -9.20 -15.17
N ILE A 401 -28.59 -8.59 -14.51
CA ILE A 401 -27.86 -9.20 -13.41
C ILE A 401 -28.41 -8.69 -12.07
N GLU A 402 -28.82 -9.62 -11.22
CA GLU A 402 -29.11 -9.30 -9.83
C GLU A 402 -27.80 -9.04 -9.07
N ARG A 403 -27.73 -7.90 -8.36
CA ARG A 403 -26.57 -7.49 -7.57
C ARG A 403 -26.96 -7.29 -6.10
N ILE A 404 -25.96 -7.29 -5.21
CA ILE A 404 -26.15 -6.99 -3.78
C ILE A 404 -26.90 -5.68 -3.57
N GLU A 405 -26.61 -4.67 -4.38
CA GLU A 405 -27.31 -3.38 -4.33
C GLU A 405 -28.83 -3.51 -4.30
N HIS A 406 -29.38 -4.40 -5.13
CA HIS A 406 -30.83 -4.57 -5.29
C HIS A 406 -31.50 -5.19 -4.05
N ARG A 407 -30.71 -5.76 -3.13
CA ARG A 407 -31.20 -6.41 -1.90
C ARG A 407 -31.04 -5.56 -0.66
N LEU A 408 -30.36 -4.42 -0.73
CA LEU A 408 -30.15 -3.52 0.41
C LEU A 408 -31.50 -3.06 1.00
N GLY A 409 -31.61 -3.03 2.33
CA GLY A 409 -32.85 -2.70 3.04
C GLY A 409 -33.90 -3.83 3.10
N THR A 410 -33.68 -4.94 2.39
CA THR A 410 -34.54 -6.13 2.48
C THR A 410 -34.02 -7.13 3.53
N LYS A 411 -34.82 -8.16 3.86
CA LYS A 411 -34.37 -9.26 4.73
C LYS A 411 -33.25 -10.09 4.09
N ASN A 412 -33.24 -10.19 2.77
CA ASN A 412 -32.27 -10.97 2.00
C ASN A 412 -30.90 -10.28 1.86
N GLN A 413 -30.68 -9.12 2.50
CA GLN A 413 -29.37 -8.47 2.48
C GLN A 413 -28.30 -9.26 3.24
N TYR A 414 -28.68 -10.22 4.08
CA TYR A 414 -27.79 -11.02 4.93
C TYR A 414 -27.73 -12.51 4.57
N CYS A 415 -28.54 -12.97 3.61
CA CYS A 415 -28.69 -14.40 3.29
C CYS A 415 -29.11 -14.61 1.83
N ASN A 416 -29.07 -15.87 1.41
CA ASN A 416 -29.27 -16.33 0.04
C ASN A 416 -28.28 -15.71 -0.96
N PHE A 417 -26.96 -15.87 -0.79
CA PHE A 417 -25.93 -15.38 -1.74
C PHE A 417 -25.56 -16.41 -2.82
N PRO A 418 -26.36 -16.64 -3.88
CA PRO A 418 -26.04 -17.65 -4.88
C PRO A 418 -24.73 -17.33 -5.61
N TYR A 419 -24.11 -18.38 -6.14
CA TYR A 419 -22.87 -18.33 -6.91
C TYR A 419 -23.00 -19.18 -8.17
N ASN A 420 -22.19 -18.87 -9.18
CA ASN A 420 -22.24 -19.51 -10.49
C ASN A 420 -21.29 -20.71 -10.65
N LEU A 421 -20.18 -20.73 -9.89
CA LEU A 421 -19.13 -21.73 -10.01
C LEU A 421 -18.86 -22.39 -8.65
N SER A 422 -19.02 -23.71 -8.60
CA SER A 422 -18.70 -24.50 -7.41
C SER A 422 -17.24 -24.94 -7.42
N LEU A 423 -16.59 -24.83 -6.27
CA LEU A 423 -15.24 -25.36 -6.04
C LEU A 423 -15.33 -26.74 -5.39
N ARG A 424 -14.35 -27.60 -5.70
CA ARG A 424 -14.26 -28.92 -5.05
C ARG A 424 -13.76 -28.81 -3.60
N ASN A 425 -12.78 -27.93 -3.37
CA ASN A 425 -12.18 -27.69 -2.06
C ASN A 425 -11.44 -26.34 -2.04
N ILE A 426 -11.75 -25.44 -1.10
CA ILE A 426 -11.07 -24.13 -0.97
C ILE A 426 -9.57 -24.25 -0.65
N ASN A 427 -9.14 -25.37 -0.05
CA ASN A 427 -7.74 -25.61 0.32
C ASN A 427 -6.91 -26.25 -0.80
N LYS A 428 -7.50 -26.54 -1.96
CA LYS A 428 -6.76 -27.11 -3.09
C LYS A 428 -6.00 -26.01 -3.83
N GLY A 429 -4.68 -25.99 -3.65
CA GLY A 429 -3.79 -25.08 -4.37
C GLY A 429 -2.40 -25.03 -3.74
N PRO A 430 -1.46 -24.31 -4.36
CA PRO A 430 -0.16 -24.04 -3.75
C PRO A 430 -0.34 -23.15 -2.52
N LYS A 431 -0.07 -23.69 -1.33
CA LYS A 431 -0.25 -22.98 -0.03
C LYS A 431 0.68 -21.79 0.18
N LEU A 432 1.83 -21.79 -0.49
CA LEU A 432 2.86 -20.77 -0.37
C LEU A 432 3.39 -20.45 -1.76
N SER A 433 3.45 -19.17 -2.08
CA SER A 433 3.94 -18.73 -3.39
C SER A 433 5.38 -19.18 -3.60
N ALA A 434 5.72 -19.62 -4.82
CA ALA A 434 7.09 -19.99 -5.17
C ALA A 434 8.06 -18.83 -4.88
N TYR A 435 7.61 -17.59 -5.07
CA TYR A 435 8.36 -16.36 -4.79
C TYR A 435 8.90 -16.28 -3.36
N LYS A 436 8.15 -16.75 -2.34
CA LYS A 436 8.61 -16.75 -0.94
C LYS A 436 9.69 -17.80 -0.65
N ARG A 437 9.81 -18.84 -1.49
CA ARG A 437 10.83 -19.90 -1.33
C ARG A 437 12.16 -19.55 -1.99
N LEU A 438 12.14 -18.69 -3.00
CA LEU A 438 13.34 -18.25 -3.72
C LEU A 438 14.10 -17.25 -2.86
N GLY A 439 15.41 -17.45 -2.74
CA GLY A 439 16.24 -16.67 -1.82
C GLY A 439 16.65 -15.33 -2.43
N ASN A 440 17.47 -15.39 -3.47
CA ASN A 440 18.10 -14.20 -4.05
C ASN A 440 17.27 -13.62 -5.21
N MET A 441 17.55 -12.36 -5.57
CA MET A 441 16.81 -11.68 -6.63
C MET A 441 17.15 -12.20 -8.03
N GLU A 442 18.36 -12.72 -8.24
CA GLU A 442 18.77 -13.29 -9.53
C GLU A 442 17.92 -14.53 -9.84
N GLU A 443 17.79 -15.45 -8.87
CA GLU A 443 16.96 -16.65 -8.94
C GLU A 443 15.48 -16.33 -9.15
N LYS A 444 14.98 -15.26 -8.50
CA LYS A 444 13.61 -14.78 -8.70
C LYS A 444 13.37 -14.27 -10.12
N ALA A 445 14.29 -13.47 -10.64
CA ALA A 445 14.21 -12.94 -12.01
C ALA A 445 14.33 -14.08 -13.04
N ASP A 446 15.26 -15.01 -12.83
CA ASP A 446 15.43 -16.19 -13.67
C ASP A 446 14.16 -17.04 -13.69
N LYS A 447 13.58 -17.37 -12.54
CA LYS A 447 12.33 -18.17 -12.47
C LYS A 447 11.13 -17.45 -13.07
N GLN A 448 11.06 -16.12 -12.94
CA GLN A 448 10.03 -15.32 -13.60
C GLN A 448 10.15 -15.45 -15.13
N LEU A 449 11.34 -15.23 -15.69
CA LEU A 449 11.60 -15.33 -17.13
C LEU A 449 11.45 -16.76 -17.67
N GLU A 450 11.91 -17.78 -16.93
CA GLU A 450 11.70 -19.19 -17.27
C GLU A 450 10.22 -19.57 -17.32
N THR A 451 9.41 -19.00 -16.42
CA THR A 451 7.96 -19.23 -16.43
C THR A 451 7.34 -18.55 -17.65
N MET A 452 7.73 -17.31 -17.92
CA MET A 452 7.27 -16.54 -19.07
C MET A 452 7.63 -17.21 -20.40
N SER A 453 8.82 -17.79 -20.53
CA SER A 453 9.26 -18.49 -21.74
C SER A 453 8.50 -19.79 -22.03
N ARG A 454 7.71 -20.28 -21.08
CA ARG A 454 6.83 -21.45 -21.27
C ARG A 454 5.42 -21.05 -21.66
N ILE A 455 5.06 -19.78 -21.61
CA ILE A 455 3.72 -19.27 -21.93
C ILE A 455 3.69 -18.82 -23.38
N LEU A 456 2.83 -19.47 -24.20
CA LEU A 456 2.76 -19.26 -25.65
C LEU A 456 2.51 -17.79 -26.07
N VAL A 457 1.73 -17.05 -25.30
CA VAL A 457 1.31 -15.67 -25.62
C VAL A 457 2.35 -14.63 -25.19
N VAL A 458 3.36 -15.02 -24.41
CA VAL A 458 4.33 -14.08 -23.86
C VAL A 458 5.54 -13.96 -24.78
N ASP A 459 5.78 -12.75 -25.29
CA ASP A 459 7.05 -12.41 -25.94
C ASP A 459 8.14 -12.22 -24.87
N THR A 460 9.06 -13.18 -24.79
CA THR A 460 10.14 -13.15 -23.81
C THR A 460 11.13 -12.02 -24.03
N GLU A 461 11.36 -11.62 -25.28
CA GLU A 461 12.31 -10.55 -25.60
C GLU A 461 11.76 -9.19 -25.18
N GLU A 462 10.47 -8.95 -25.41
CA GLU A 462 9.78 -7.74 -24.97
C GLU A 462 9.75 -7.64 -23.44
N VAL A 463 9.36 -8.72 -22.76
CA VAL A 463 9.29 -8.72 -21.29
C VAL A 463 10.67 -8.60 -20.65
N ALA A 464 11.69 -9.28 -21.18
CA ALA A 464 13.07 -9.11 -20.73
C ALA A 464 13.53 -7.65 -20.90
N SER A 465 13.17 -7.01 -22.01
CA SER A 465 13.47 -5.60 -22.27
C SER A 465 12.81 -4.67 -21.25
N GLN A 466 11.54 -4.89 -20.93
CA GLN A 466 10.80 -4.12 -19.93
C GLN A 466 11.40 -4.30 -18.53
N ILE A 467 11.69 -5.54 -18.11
CA ILE A 467 12.33 -5.80 -16.81
C ILE A 467 13.66 -5.06 -16.68
N ILE A 468 14.48 -5.07 -17.74
CA ILE A 468 15.76 -4.36 -17.74
C ILE A 468 15.55 -2.85 -17.71
N SER A 469 14.63 -2.32 -18.53
CA SER A 469 14.41 -0.87 -18.68
C SER A 469 13.76 -0.22 -17.47
N ASP A 470 12.80 -0.90 -16.85
CA ASP A 470 11.88 -0.28 -15.88
C ASP A 470 12.25 -0.61 -14.43
N HIS A 471 12.97 -1.72 -14.21
CA HIS A 471 13.41 -2.12 -12.87
C HIS A 471 14.93 -2.11 -12.71
N LEU A 472 15.68 -2.83 -13.55
CA LEU A 472 17.10 -3.07 -13.29
C LEU A 472 17.99 -1.85 -13.62
N LEU A 473 17.82 -1.23 -14.79
CA LEU A 473 18.59 -0.06 -15.18
C LEU A 473 18.30 1.17 -14.30
N PRO A 474 17.04 1.48 -13.94
CA PRO A 474 16.71 2.58 -13.05
C PRO A 474 17.37 2.42 -11.68
N ASP A 475 17.41 1.20 -11.13
CA ASP A 475 18.10 0.89 -9.88
C ASP A 475 19.61 1.13 -9.97
N VAL A 476 20.26 0.63 -11.03
CA VAL A 476 21.71 0.83 -11.24
C VAL A 476 22.05 2.31 -11.39
N ILE A 477 21.29 3.04 -12.20
CA ILE A 477 21.49 4.48 -12.45
C ILE A 477 21.18 5.29 -11.18
N GLY A 478 20.13 4.94 -10.45
CA GLY A 478 19.74 5.54 -9.19
C GLY A 478 20.85 5.39 -8.15
N ASN A 479 21.34 4.16 -7.97
CA ASN A 479 22.46 3.87 -7.06
C ASN A 479 23.74 4.57 -7.47
N LEU A 480 24.04 4.67 -8.78
CA LEU A 480 25.19 5.42 -9.29
C LEU A 480 25.09 6.92 -8.98
N ARG A 481 23.93 7.54 -9.22
CA ARG A 481 23.68 8.95 -8.88
C ARG A 481 23.77 9.18 -7.38
N ALA A 482 23.18 8.29 -6.58
CA ALA A 482 23.25 8.34 -5.12
C ALA A 482 24.70 8.21 -4.64
N PHE A 483 25.48 7.30 -5.22
CA PHE A 483 26.91 7.12 -4.92
C PHE A 483 27.72 8.39 -5.21
N GLY A 484 27.43 9.10 -6.31
CA GLY A 484 28.08 10.36 -6.65
C GLY A 484 27.73 11.52 -5.72
N ARG A 485 26.55 11.50 -5.08
CA ARG A 485 26.02 12.57 -4.21
C ARG A 485 25.96 12.19 -2.72
N GLN A 486 26.52 11.04 -2.36
CA GLN A 486 26.34 10.46 -1.04
C GLN A 486 26.96 11.30 0.08
N LYS A 487 26.46 11.08 1.29
CA LYS A 487 27.10 11.52 2.52
C LYS A 487 27.96 10.38 3.08
N PHE A 488 28.81 10.71 4.04
CA PHE A 488 29.65 9.74 4.73
C PHE A 488 29.19 9.62 6.17
N ARG A 489 29.15 8.41 6.74
CA ARG A 489 28.68 8.16 8.10
C ARG A 489 29.83 7.63 8.95
N CYS A 490 30.01 8.18 10.15
CA CYS A 490 30.87 7.55 11.15
C CYS A 490 30.14 6.36 11.78
N VAL A 491 30.82 5.22 11.91
CA VAL A 491 30.25 3.99 12.49
C VAL A 491 29.92 4.20 13.97
N ASP A 492 30.78 4.89 14.72
CA ASP A 492 30.68 4.96 16.18
C ASP A 492 29.69 6.05 16.64
N CYS A 493 29.75 7.25 16.07
CA CYS A 493 28.91 8.37 16.51
C CYS A 493 27.72 8.68 15.58
N ASN A 494 27.53 7.90 14.51
CA ASN A 494 26.47 8.08 13.50
C ASN A 494 26.41 9.44 12.79
N ARG A 495 27.38 10.33 13.04
CA ARG A 495 27.42 11.66 12.43
C ARG A 495 27.64 11.54 10.93
N LYS A 496 26.90 12.36 10.17
CA LYS A 496 26.93 12.39 8.70
C LYS A 496 27.75 13.59 8.22
N PHE A 497 28.63 13.37 7.25
CA PHE A 497 29.50 14.37 6.63
C PHE A 497 29.16 14.49 5.14
N SER A 498 29.04 15.71 4.64
CA SER A 498 28.81 15.96 3.20
C SER A 498 30.07 15.76 2.36
N THR A 499 31.24 15.79 2.99
CA THR A 499 32.56 15.62 2.36
C THR A 499 33.38 14.62 3.16
N TRP A 500 34.29 13.92 2.49
CA TRP A 500 35.18 12.96 3.14
C TRP A 500 36.18 13.71 4.03
N PRO A 501 36.31 13.39 5.33
CA PRO A 501 37.33 14.01 6.19
C PRO A 501 38.73 13.72 5.65
N LEU A 502 39.55 14.75 5.45
CA LEU A 502 40.90 14.59 4.88
C LEU A 502 41.82 13.72 5.75
N THR A 503 41.54 13.64 7.06
CA THR A 503 42.22 12.76 8.01
C THR A 503 41.88 11.28 7.80
N GLY A 504 40.80 10.97 7.08
CA GLY A 504 40.26 9.61 6.90
C GLY A 504 39.37 9.13 8.05
N ASN A 505 39.44 9.78 9.21
CA ASN A 505 38.69 9.44 10.43
C ASN A 505 37.68 10.53 10.80
N CYS A 506 36.72 10.19 11.66
CA CYS A 506 35.76 11.13 12.20
C CYS A 506 36.49 12.23 13.01
N PRO A 507 36.30 13.52 12.73
CA PRO A 507 36.97 14.59 13.46
C PRO A 507 36.49 14.77 14.91
N TYR A 508 35.42 14.08 15.31
CA TYR A 508 34.81 14.23 16.64
C TYR A 508 35.09 13.05 17.58
N CYS A 509 35.18 11.83 17.04
CA CYS A 509 35.35 10.62 17.84
C CYS A 509 36.44 9.70 17.31
N GLU A 510 37.21 10.13 16.31
CA GLU A 510 38.26 9.38 15.61
C GLU A 510 37.82 8.04 14.96
N GLY A 511 36.53 7.74 15.04
CA GLY A 511 35.90 6.56 14.47
C GLY A 511 35.99 6.48 12.95
N SER A 512 35.86 5.25 12.45
CA SER A 512 35.94 4.98 11.01
C SER A 512 34.75 5.58 10.26
N VAL A 513 35.03 6.27 9.16
CA VAL A 513 34.03 6.87 8.27
C VAL A 513 33.80 5.94 7.07
N ILE A 514 32.54 5.63 6.80
CA ILE A 514 32.13 4.73 5.72
C ILE A 514 31.23 5.44 4.70
N LEU A 515 31.21 4.88 3.49
CA LEU A 515 30.25 5.24 2.44
C LEU A 515 28.83 4.83 2.87
N THR A 516 27.84 5.70 2.68
CA THR A 516 26.45 5.30 2.90
C THR A 516 25.91 4.43 1.78
N VAL A 517 26.42 4.61 0.56
CA VAL A 517 26.11 3.77 -0.60
C VAL A 517 27.38 3.04 -1.03
N PRO A 518 27.52 1.73 -0.74
CA PRO A 518 28.69 0.97 -1.15
C PRO A 518 28.68 0.72 -2.67
N ARG A 519 29.87 0.59 -3.28
CA ARG A 519 30.01 0.29 -4.71
C ARG A 519 29.29 -0.99 -5.13
N GLY A 520 29.26 -2.00 -4.25
CA GLY A 520 28.57 -3.27 -4.49
C GLY A 520 27.07 -3.09 -4.77
N GLY A 521 26.44 -2.04 -4.23
CA GLY A 521 25.04 -1.71 -4.52
C GLY A 521 24.80 -1.29 -5.98
N ILE A 522 25.81 -0.73 -6.65
CA ILE A 522 25.72 -0.32 -8.07
C ILE A 522 25.91 -1.53 -8.99
N THR A 523 26.86 -2.41 -8.66
CA THR A 523 27.23 -3.53 -9.53
C THR A 523 26.34 -4.75 -9.39
N LYS A 524 25.44 -4.76 -8.38
CA LYS A 524 24.62 -5.91 -7.99
C LYS A 524 23.84 -6.54 -9.15
N TYR A 525 23.30 -5.73 -10.07
CA TYR A 525 22.40 -6.21 -11.13
C TYR A 525 23.08 -6.36 -12.50
N LEU A 526 24.36 -6.01 -12.64
CA LEU A 526 25.04 -6.05 -13.94
C LEU A 526 25.22 -7.48 -14.46
N SER A 527 25.56 -8.41 -13.56
CA SER A 527 25.62 -9.85 -13.86
C SER A 527 24.28 -10.37 -14.37
N LEU A 528 23.21 -9.98 -13.68
CA LEU A 528 21.85 -10.37 -14.03
C LEU A 528 21.42 -9.81 -15.39
N ILE A 529 21.67 -8.53 -15.66
CA ILE A 529 21.34 -7.92 -16.96
C ILE A 529 22.12 -8.60 -18.09
N ASP A 530 23.43 -8.83 -17.90
CA ASP A 530 24.27 -9.54 -18.88
C ASP A 530 23.68 -10.94 -19.19
N LYS A 531 23.23 -11.66 -18.16
CA LYS A 531 22.62 -12.99 -18.29
C LYS A 531 21.27 -12.93 -19.04
N ILE A 532 20.37 -12.03 -18.63
CA ILE A 532 19.04 -11.89 -19.26
C ILE A 532 19.17 -11.60 -20.75
N ILE A 533 20.04 -10.65 -21.13
CA ILE A 533 20.27 -10.29 -22.53
C ILE A 533 20.81 -11.49 -23.33
N ALA A 534 21.67 -12.30 -22.73
CA ALA A 534 22.29 -13.45 -23.39
C ALA A 534 21.32 -14.63 -23.56
N GLU A 535 20.46 -14.90 -22.58
CA GLU A 535 19.56 -16.06 -22.57
C GLU A 535 18.20 -15.77 -23.23
N TYR A 536 17.63 -14.59 -23.00
CA TYR A 536 16.25 -14.25 -23.40
C TYR A 536 16.17 -13.17 -24.48
N GLY A 537 17.28 -12.51 -24.80
CA GLY A 537 17.30 -11.38 -25.72
C GLY A 537 16.84 -10.07 -25.06
N ALA A 538 16.87 -9.00 -25.86
CA ALA A 538 16.38 -7.68 -25.50
C ALA A 538 16.38 -6.80 -26.75
N THR A 539 15.52 -5.78 -26.81
CA THR A 539 15.50 -4.82 -27.90
C THR A 539 16.85 -4.12 -28.07
N ASP A 540 17.16 -3.74 -29.31
CA ASP A 540 18.44 -3.06 -29.65
C ASP A 540 18.65 -1.77 -28.86
N TYR A 541 17.56 -1.07 -28.55
CA TYR A 541 17.61 0.13 -27.71
C TYR A 541 18.12 -0.18 -26.31
N VAL A 542 17.55 -1.19 -25.64
CA VAL A 542 17.94 -1.59 -24.28
C VAL A 542 19.38 -2.11 -24.27
N LYS A 543 19.76 -2.95 -25.25
CA LYS A 543 21.14 -3.42 -25.42
C LYS A 543 22.12 -2.27 -25.57
N SER A 544 21.81 -1.29 -26.43
CA SER A 544 22.66 -0.12 -26.67
C SER A 544 22.77 0.77 -25.43
N ARG A 545 21.65 1.04 -24.76
CA ARG A 545 21.60 1.85 -23.53
C ARG A 545 22.43 1.22 -22.42
N TYR A 546 22.30 -0.08 -22.21
CA TYR A 546 23.09 -0.82 -21.23
C TYR A 546 24.58 -0.84 -21.58
N LYS A 547 24.93 -1.03 -22.86
CA LYS A 547 26.31 -0.96 -23.34
C LYS A 547 26.95 0.39 -23.05
N VAL A 548 26.26 1.49 -23.36
CA VAL A 548 26.74 2.85 -23.06
C VAL A 548 27.03 2.98 -21.56
N LEU A 549 26.07 2.63 -20.69
CA LEU A 549 26.25 2.70 -19.23
C LEU A 549 27.49 1.92 -18.73
N LYS A 550 27.74 0.73 -19.31
CA LYS A 550 28.88 -0.13 -18.97
C LYS A 550 30.20 0.51 -19.41
N GLU A 551 30.23 1.09 -20.61
CA GLU A 551 31.44 1.65 -21.22
C GLU A 551 31.83 3.04 -20.70
N THR A 552 30.85 3.88 -20.33
CA THR A 552 31.08 5.26 -19.85
C THR A 552 31.11 5.33 -18.33
N ASP A 553 29.94 5.14 -17.71
CA ASP A 553 29.68 5.49 -16.33
C ASP A 553 30.36 4.50 -15.36
N LEU A 554 30.27 3.22 -15.66
CA LEU A 554 30.83 2.17 -14.80
C LEU A 554 32.34 2.00 -14.96
N ASN A 555 32.88 2.23 -16.17
CA ASN A 555 34.34 2.25 -16.38
C ASN A 555 35.02 3.40 -15.63
N SER A 556 34.32 4.53 -15.43
CA SER A 556 34.81 5.64 -14.62
C SER A 556 35.04 5.21 -13.16
N LEU A 557 34.23 4.30 -12.62
CA LEU A 557 34.43 3.73 -11.28
C LEU A 557 35.66 2.82 -11.19
N LYS A 558 36.03 2.13 -12.28
CA LYS A 558 37.21 1.24 -12.33
C LYS A 558 38.53 2.00 -12.42
N LYS A 559 38.58 3.13 -13.14
CA LYS A 559 39.83 3.92 -13.33
C LYS A 559 40.38 4.54 -12.03
N VAL A 560 39.52 4.84 -11.06
CA VAL A 560 39.94 5.45 -9.76
C VAL A 560 40.79 4.49 -8.92
N ASN A 561 40.58 3.18 -9.02
CA ASN A 561 41.38 2.19 -8.27
C ASN A 561 42.84 2.16 -8.71
N ARG A 562 43.15 2.32 -10.00
CA ARG A 562 44.55 2.33 -10.45
C ARG A 562 45.35 3.47 -9.80
N LEU A 563 44.73 4.62 -9.56
CA LEU A 563 45.39 5.74 -8.89
C LEU A 563 45.50 5.51 -7.37
N GLY A 564 44.44 5.00 -6.72
CA GLY A 564 44.45 4.70 -5.28
C GLY A 564 45.40 3.55 -4.91
N ASP A 565 45.44 2.51 -5.71
CA ASP A 565 46.35 1.37 -5.56
C ASP A 565 47.79 1.77 -5.92
N ALA A 566 47.99 2.61 -6.95
CA ALA A 566 49.30 3.20 -7.23
C ALA A 566 49.79 4.12 -6.10
N ILE A 567 48.91 4.93 -5.48
CA ILE A 567 49.26 5.78 -4.34
C ILE A 567 49.56 4.94 -3.09
N LYS A 568 48.80 3.88 -2.83
CA LYS A 568 49.09 2.93 -1.73
C LYS A 568 50.42 2.21 -1.96
N LYS A 569 50.69 1.78 -3.20
CA LYS A 569 51.95 1.15 -3.59
C LYS A 569 53.13 2.12 -3.44
N ALA A 570 52.99 3.36 -3.91
CA ALA A 570 53.99 4.42 -3.75
C ALA A 570 54.22 4.82 -2.28
N LYS A 571 53.18 4.83 -1.43
CA LYS A 571 53.33 5.07 0.03
C LYS A 571 54.03 3.91 0.74
N LYS A 572 53.85 2.68 0.26
CA LYS A 572 54.51 1.48 0.81
C LYS A 572 56.00 1.47 0.43
N GLU A 573 56.31 1.73 -0.83
CA GLU A 573 57.68 1.89 -1.36
C GLU A 573 58.39 3.11 -0.73
N GLY A 574 57.66 4.20 -0.49
CA GLY A 574 58.17 5.38 0.23
C GLY A 574 58.48 5.13 1.71
N LYS A 575 57.71 4.28 2.40
CA LYS A 575 57.99 3.86 3.79
C LYS A 575 59.23 2.98 3.88
N GLU A 576 59.40 2.04 2.95
CA GLU A 576 60.60 1.19 2.88
C GLU A 576 61.88 2.01 2.65
N SER A 577 61.82 3.05 1.81
CA SER A 577 62.98 3.93 1.58
C SER A 577 63.33 4.81 2.80
N ARG A 578 62.33 5.19 3.61
CA ARG A 578 62.51 6.01 4.82
C ARG A 578 63.03 5.18 6.00
N GLU A 579 62.55 3.95 6.18
CA GLU A 579 63.09 3.00 7.16
C GLU A 579 64.51 2.54 6.82
N GLY A 580 64.81 2.36 5.52
CA GLY A 580 66.17 2.08 5.04
C GLY A 580 67.16 3.23 5.24
N ARG A 581 66.70 4.50 5.19
CA ARG A 581 67.53 5.68 5.48
C ARG A 581 67.76 5.87 6.98
N ILE A 582 66.73 5.69 7.80
CA ILE A 582 66.83 5.80 9.27
C ILE A 582 67.75 4.70 9.85
N ARG A 583 67.69 3.47 9.32
CA ARG A 583 68.62 2.38 9.72
C ARG A 583 70.08 2.63 9.34
N ARG A 584 70.37 3.46 8.33
CA ARG A 584 71.77 3.83 7.98
C ARG A 584 72.30 4.97 8.84
N THR A 585 71.45 5.89 9.29
CA THR A 585 71.86 7.01 10.15
C THR A 585 72.11 6.57 11.60
N ILE A 586 71.36 5.59 12.12
CA ILE A 586 71.53 5.07 13.49
C ILE A 586 72.80 4.20 13.65
N LYS A 587 73.47 3.79 12.56
CA LYS A 587 74.73 3.01 12.61
C LYS A 587 76.00 3.86 12.70
N LYS A 588 75.89 5.18 12.87
CA LYS A 588 77.03 6.13 12.95
C LYS A 588 76.86 7.13 14.11
N GLU A 589 76.60 6.64 15.31
CA GLU A 589 76.85 7.42 16.52
C GLU A 589 78.09 6.84 17.21
N LYS A 590 79.18 7.61 17.17
CA LYS A 590 80.39 7.36 17.97
C LYS A 590 80.01 7.57 19.44
N GLU A 591 80.26 6.57 20.27
CA GLU A 591 80.37 6.75 21.72
C GLU A 591 81.43 7.82 22.00
N ILE A 592 81.04 8.90 22.67
CA ILE A 592 81.96 9.87 23.27
C ILE A 592 82.07 9.48 24.73
N LYS A 593 83.29 9.19 25.20
CA LYS A 593 83.55 8.83 26.60
C LYS A 593 83.72 10.10 27.44
N ILE A 594 83.22 10.05 28.67
CA ILE A 594 83.22 11.14 29.67
C ILE A 594 84.64 11.61 30.06
N GLU A 595 85.67 10.83 29.74
CA GLU A 595 87.08 11.18 29.98
C GLU A 595 87.57 12.34 29.10
N ASP A 596 86.90 12.64 27.98
CA ASP A 596 87.29 13.72 27.06
C ASP A 596 86.75 15.11 27.45
N TYR A 597 86.11 15.26 28.63
CA TYR A 597 85.51 16.52 29.10
C TYR A 597 86.09 17.06 30.43
N LEU A 598 87.13 16.43 30.99
CA LEU A 598 87.93 16.93 32.11
C LEU A 598 89.40 16.95 31.70
#